data_AF-A0A2V9JRU3-F1
#
_entry.id   AF-A0A2V9JRU3-F1
#
_cell.length_a   1.000
_cell.length_b   1.000
_cell.length_c   1.000
_cell.angle_alpha   90.00
_cell.angle_beta   90.00
_cell.angle_gamma   90.00
#
_symmetry.space_group_name_H-M   'P 1'
#
loop_
_entity.id
_entity.type
_entity.pdbx_description
1 polymer ?
#
loop_
_entity_poly.entity_id
_entity_poly.type
_entity_poly.pdbx_seq_one_letter_code
_entity_poly.pdbx_strand_id
1 'polypeptide(L)'
;PIVFDNLIHKADIPVIIGVFIDPGVLPASSPNQQSRYNRSYEFDALGDRYARFLTEEMLPEVARRYNISKDPNDYAIAGSSSGGMAAFNAAWNRPDVFHRVLSFIGSFTNLRGGEGLASRVRKTEPKPLRVFLQDGRNDQDIYSGNWFLANQEILSALEYAGYESSFVVGNEGHNARHGAAILPDALRWLWKDYPKPVAKPARVNERGVYTILEPGKDWEFVGEGYQLTADSTVDKDGNIYFTDARHNRIHKIDPNGKITVWKEDSGGAHGIISGADGRLYAGQHDRKRIVAYTPDGKESIVAEGVQTHHLTVTARNEVYFADAPNHRVWLVDAAGNKRVVHDGINWPRGVRVSTDQSLLVVNDPHTKWVWSFQIRPDGSLANGQPFYRLETADDSSGSDAGGMTFDTEGYLYVATQLGVQVCDQPGRVVAIINPPRGEGLAGVILGGPNLQWLYVTDGDKMYRRQVKRQGAVVWNPVKPPRPRL
;
A
#
# COMPACT_ATOMS: atom_id res chain seq x y z
N PRO A 1 26.94 -25.39 10.79
CA PRO A 1 27.40 -26.30 9.71
C PRO A 1 26.82 -27.71 9.81
N ILE A 2 27.10 -28.47 10.90
CA ILE A 2 26.75 -29.90 11.03
C ILE A 2 25.28 -30.22 10.74
N VAL A 3 24.33 -29.41 11.23
CA VAL A 3 22.90 -29.64 10.97
C VAL A 3 22.59 -29.55 9.46
N PHE A 4 23.09 -28.51 8.78
CA PHE A 4 22.90 -28.35 7.34
C PHE A 4 23.56 -29.49 6.57
N ASP A 5 24.81 -29.81 6.87
CA ASP A 5 25.56 -30.87 6.18
C ASP A 5 24.82 -32.22 6.27
N ASN A 6 24.30 -32.55 7.46
CA ASN A 6 23.54 -33.78 7.68
C ASN A 6 22.20 -33.81 6.92
N LEU A 7 21.47 -32.68 6.87
CA LEU A 7 20.19 -32.61 6.18
C LEU A 7 20.38 -32.61 4.66
N ILE A 8 21.37 -31.89 4.14
CA ILE A 8 21.72 -31.86 2.71
C ILE A 8 22.18 -33.24 2.26
N HIS A 9 23.04 -33.91 3.03
CA HIS A 9 23.51 -35.26 2.73
C HIS A 9 22.36 -36.28 2.64
N LYS A 10 21.32 -36.10 3.47
CA LYS A 10 20.10 -36.93 3.45
C LYS A 10 19.07 -36.52 2.39
N ALA A 11 19.32 -35.43 1.66
CA ALA A 11 18.36 -34.78 0.77
C ALA A 11 17.05 -34.33 1.47
N ASP A 12 17.11 -34.06 2.78
CA ASP A 12 15.99 -33.51 3.55
C ASP A 12 15.73 -32.03 3.21
N ILE A 13 16.78 -31.31 2.77
CA ILE A 13 16.74 -29.90 2.32
C ILE A 13 17.67 -29.74 1.10
N PRO A 14 17.47 -28.72 0.23
CA PRO A 14 18.36 -28.47 -0.90
C PRO A 14 19.75 -28.02 -0.46
N VAL A 15 20.71 -28.04 -1.39
CA VAL A 15 22.05 -27.46 -1.17
C VAL A 15 21.90 -25.96 -0.89
N ILE A 16 22.49 -25.51 0.21
CA ILE A 16 22.33 -24.14 0.71
C ILE A 16 23.69 -23.47 0.90
N ILE A 17 23.77 -22.19 0.52
CA ILE A 17 24.83 -21.28 0.94
C ILE A 17 24.33 -20.47 2.12
N GLY A 18 24.98 -20.61 3.28
CA GLY A 18 24.67 -19.82 4.46
C GLY A 18 25.37 -18.46 4.41
N VAL A 19 24.60 -17.37 4.45
CA VAL A 19 25.11 -15.99 4.55
C VAL A 19 24.79 -15.47 5.95
N PHE A 20 25.83 -15.23 6.76
CA PHE A 20 25.69 -14.77 8.14
C PHE A 20 26.12 -13.31 8.22
N ILE A 21 25.22 -12.45 8.70
CA ILE A 21 25.38 -11.01 8.70
C ILE A 21 25.18 -10.51 10.13
N ASP A 22 26.22 -9.89 10.67
CA ASP A 22 26.15 -9.19 11.94
C ASP A 22 25.61 -7.76 11.73
N PRO A 23 24.91 -7.20 12.72
CA PRO A 23 24.51 -5.80 12.68
C PRO A 23 25.72 -4.88 12.65
N GLY A 24 25.58 -3.74 11.99
CA GLY A 24 26.60 -2.73 11.85
C GLY A 24 27.06 -2.15 13.19
N VAL A 25 28.36 -1.91 13.30
CA VAL A 25 28.97 -1.17 14.41
C VAL A 25 29.70 0.01 13.81
N LEU A 26 29.32 1.23 14.22
CA LEU A 26 30.09 2.43 13.92
C LEU A 26 31.17 2.59 14.99
N PRO A 27 32.47 2.41 14.66
CA PRO A 27 33.54 2.46 15.63
C PRO A 27 33.64 3.84 16.30
N ALA A 28 34.01 3.83 17.58
CA ALA A 28 34.38 5.05 18.29
C ALA A 28 35.57 5.75 17.61
N SER A 29 35.55 7.09 17.57
CA SER A 29 36.66 7.88 17.00
C SER A 29 37.87 7.99 17.92
N SER A 30 37.76 7.55 19.18
CA SER A 30 38.83 7.57 20.17
C SER A 30 38.63 6.52 21.28
N PRO A 31 39.68 6.14 22.02
CA PRO A 31 39.58 5.13 23.08
C PRO A 31 38.65 5.50 24.25
N ASN A 32 38.34 6.79 24.44
CA ASN A 32 37.46 7.27 25.52
C ASN A 32 35.98 7.34 25.09
N GLN A 33 35.67 6.90 23.87
CA GLN A 33 34.32 6.94 23.30
C GLN A 33 33.77 5.52 23.11
N GLN A 34 32.45 5.39 23.17
CA GLN A 34 31.75 4.14 22.94
C GLN A 34 31.31 4.02 21.47
N SER A 35 31.55 2.86 20.85
CA SER A 35 31.03 2.55 19.51
C SER A 35 29.50 2.58 19.51
N ARG A 36 28.89 3.07 18.43
CA ARG A 36 27.44 3.05 18.25
C ARG A 36 27.06 1.74 17.55
N TYR A 37 26.17 0.97 18.19
CA TYR A 37 25.66 -0.29 17.65
C TYR A 37 24.35 -0.05 16.91
N ASN A 38 24.27 -0.47 15.65
CA ASN A 38 23.08 -0.26 14.83
C ASN A 38 22.04 -1.37 14.94
N ARG A 39 22.28 -2.43 15.73
CA ARG A 39 21.39 -3.61 15.81
C ARG A 39 19.92 -3.24 15.87
N SER A 40 19.52 -2.35 16.78
CA SER A 40 18.10 -1.98 16.88
C SER A 40 17.61 -1.17 15.68
N TYR A 41 18.44 -0.30 15.14
CA TYR A 41 18.09 0.48 13.95
C TYR A 41 17.94 -0.39 12.69
N GLU A 42 18.80 -1.39 12.53
CA GLU A 42 18.82 -2.26 11.35
C GLU A 42 17.81 -3.41 11.46
N PHE A 43 17.69 -4.03 12.64
CA PHE A 43 16.88 -5.25 12.81
C PHE A 43 15.48 -4.97 13.38
N ASP A 44 15.32 -3.90 14.19
CA ASP A 44 14.03 -3.65 14.85
C ASP A 44 13.10 -2.72 14.05
N ALA A 45 13.59 -2.07 12.99
CA ALA A 45 12.82 -1.16 12.13
C ALA A 45 11.84 -1.92 11.21
N LEU A 46 10.65 -1.34 10.96
CA LEU A 46 9.63 -1.94 10.10
C LEU A 46 9.79 -1.61 8.60
N GLY A 47 10.71 -0.70 8.26
CA GLY A 47 10.98 -0.30 6.89
C GLY A 47 11.65 -1.38 6.04
N ASP A 48 11.84 -1.10 4.76
CA ASP A 48 12.47 -2.02 3.80
C ASP A 48 14.00 -1.94 3.78
N ARG A 49 14.60 -1.02 4.54
CA ARG A 49 16.04 -0.69 4.45
C ARG A 49 16.94 -1.91 4.60
N TYR A 50 16.67 -2.74 5.60
CA TYR A 50 17.45 -3.96 5.80
C TYR A 50 17.22 -4.96 4.65
N ALA A 51 15.99 -5.08 4.15
CA ALA A 51 15.69 -5.90 2.99
C ALA A 51 16.44 -5.43 1.74
N ARG A 52 16.50 -4.12 1.49
CA ARG A 52 17.27 -3.52 0.39
C ARG A 52 18.77 -3.76 0.55
N PHE A 53 19.33 -3.54 1.72
CA PHE A 53 20.73 -3.89 2.00
C PHE A 53 21.03 -5.36 1.66
N LEU A 54 20.17 -6.29 2.08
CA LEU A 54 20.34 -7.71 1.74
C LEU A 54 20.28 -7.97 0.23
N THR A 55 19.31 -7.37 -0.46
CA THR A 55 18.97 -7.73 -1.84
C THR A 55 19.71 -6.94 -2.91
N GLU A 56 20.13 -5.71 -2.60
CA GLU A 56 20.78 -4.77 -3.51
C GLU A 56 22.29 -4.70 -3.29
N GLU A 57 22.79 -5.14 -2.13
CA GLU A 57 24.21 -5.10 -1.79
C GLU A 57 24.77 -6.49 -1.50
N MET A 58 24.20 -7.20 -0.51
CA MET A 58 24.78 -8.46 -0.02
C MET A 58 24.63 -9.63 -1.00
N LEU A 59 23.43 -9.90 -1.49
CA LEU A 59 23.19 -10.98 -2.46
C LEU A 59 23.97 -10.77 -3.77
N PRO A 60 24.04 -9.54 -4.35
CA PRO A 60 24.93 -9.27 -5.47
C PRO A 60 26.40 -9.57 -5.19
N GLU A 61 26.93 -9.24 -4.02
CA GLU A 61 28.32 -9.57 -3.66
C GLU A 61 28.55 -11.09 -3.58
N VAL A 62 27.61 -11.83 -2.99
CA VAL A 62 27.67 -13.31 -2.95
C VAL A 62 27.64 -13.88 -4.38
N ALA A 63 26.79 -13.33 -5.25
CA ALA A 63 26.65 -13.75 -6.64
C ALA A 63 27.92 -13.53 -7.49
N ARG A 64 28.85 -12.66 -7.06
CA ARG A 64 30.15 -12.51 -7.73
C ARG A 64 31.04 -13.74 -7.61
N ARG A 65 30.86 -14.53 -6.55
CA ARG A 65 31.69 -15.69 -6.23
C ARG A 65 30.98 -17.02 -6.44
N TYR A 66 29.67 -17.04 -6.24
CA TYR A 66 28.85 -18.25 -6.29
C TYR A 66 27.69 -18.09 -7.27
N ASN A 67 27.35 -19.16 -7.98
CA ASN A 67 26.14 -19.20 -8.78
C ASN A 67 24.93 -19.42 -7.85
N ILE A 68 24.19 -18.36 -7.55
CA ILE A 68 22.99 -18.40 -6.69
C ILE A 68 21.73 -18.27 -7.54
N SER A 69 20.64 -18.89 -7.07
CA SER A 69 19.35 -18.86 -7.78
C SER A 69 18.79 -17.44 -7.90
N LYS A 70 17.88 -17.23 -8.85
CA LYS A 70 17.06 -16.02 -8.95
C LYS A 70 15.60 -16.27 -8.60
N ASP A 71 15.22 -17.53 -8.34
CA ASP A 71 13.87 -17.88 -7.94
C ASP A 71 13.70 -17.57 -6.45
N PRO A 72 12.73 -16.72 -6.04
CA PRO A 72 12.46 -16.42 -4.63
C PRO A 72 12.11 -17.66 -3.80
N ASN A 73 11.62 -18.71 -4.47
CA ASN A 73 11.37 -20.01 -3.86
C ASN A 73 12.64 -20.77 -3.46
N ASP A 74 13.83 -20.32 -3.85
CA ASP A 74 15.11 -20.92 -3.42
C ASP A 74 15.75 -20.18 -2.24
N TYR A 75 15.08 -19.14 -1.71
CA TYR A 75 15.60 -18.33 -0.61
C TYR A 75 14.82 -18.53 0.68
N ALA A 76 15.57 -18.61 1.77
CA ALA A 76 15.08 -18.53 3.13
C ALA A 76 15.87 -17.48 3.90
N ILE A 77 15.18 -16.78 4.81
CA ILE A 77 15.80 -15.85 5.75
C ILE A 77 15.47 -16.29 7.18
N ALA A 78 16.47 -16.24 8.05
CA ALA A 78 16.36 -16.76 9.39
C ALA A 78 17.00 -15.81 10.41
N GLY A 79 16.49 -15.82 11.63
CA GLY A 79 17.15 -15.13 12.72
C GLY A 79 16.54 -15.44 14.08
N SER A 80 17.18 -14.90 15.13
CA SER A 80 16.74 -15.03 16.49
C SER A 80 16.65 -13.67 17.20
N SER A 81 15.71 -13.50 18.14
CA SER A 81 15.50 -12.21 18.82
C SER A 81 15.16 -11.12 17.78
N SER A 82 15.84 -9.97 17.82
CA SER A 82 15.76 -8.94 16.76
C SER A 82 16.02 -9.49 15.37
N GLY A 83 16.90 -10.49 15.22
CA GLY A 83 17.13 -11.13 13.93
C GLY A 83 15.92 -11.91 13.43
N GLY A 84 15.09 -12.46 14.32
CA GLY A 84 13.87 -13.19 13.96
C GLY A 84 12.79 -12.26 13.41
N MET A 85 12.63 -11.10 14.05
CA MET A 85 11.75 -10.05 13.52
C MET A 85 12.32 -9.45 12.23
N ALA A 86 13.61 -9.17 12.16
CA ALA A 86 14.27 -8.65 10.95
C ALA A 86 14.09 -9.60 9.76
N ALA A 87 14.23 -10.91 9.99
CA ALA A 87 14.00 -11.95 8.97
C ALA A 87 12.56 -11.89 8.44
N PHE A 88 11.57 -11.84 9.34
CA PHE A 88 10.17 -11.70 8.96
C PHE A 88 9.92 -10.40 8.19
N ASN A 89 10.38 -9.26 8.71
CA ASN A 89 10.14 -7.96 8.10
C ASN A 89 10.82 -7.81 6.74
N ALA A 90 12.02 -8.39 6.55
CA ALA A 90 12.70 -8.37 5.27
C ALA A 90 11.95 -9.20 4.21
N ALA A 91 11.49 -10.41 4.55
CA ALA A 91 10.66 -11.20 3.64
C ALA A 91 9.29 -10.55 3.40
N TRP A 92 8.73 -9.88 4.40
CA TRP A 92 7.49 -9.12 4.25
C TRP A 92 7.62 -7.99 3.23
N ASN A 93 8.71 -7.24 3.26
CA ASN A 93 8.94 -6.13 2.33
C ASN A 93 9.47 -6.58 0.96
N ARG A 94 10.17 -7.72 0.88
CA ARG A 94 10.72 -8.28 -0.37
C ARG A 94 10.29 -9.73 -0.61
N PRO A 95 8.97 -9.96 -0.82
CA PRO A 95 8.45 -11.29 -1.17
C PRO A 95 8.90 -11.71 -2.58
N ASP A 96 9.39 -10.78 -3.40
CA ASP A 96 10.06 -11.03 -4.68
C ASP A 96 11.49 -11.60 -4.51
N VAL A 97 11.96 -11.80 -3.28
CA VAL A 97 13.25 -12.47 -3.01
C VAL A 97 13.12 -13.58 -1.99
N PHE A 98 12.39 -13.40 -0.88
CA PHE A 98 12.33 -14.39 0.20
C PHE A 98 10.93 -14.98 0.36
N HIS A 99 10.79 -16.30 0.20
CA HIS A 99 9.52 -17.01 0.43
C HIS A 99 9.46 -17.78 1.77
N ARG A 100 10.60 -17.99 2.43
CA ARG A 100 10.69 -18.80 3.66
C ARG A 100 11.30 -18.00 4.81
N VAL A 101 10.62 -18.00 5.95
CA VAL A 101 11.05 -17.29 7.16
C VAL A 101 11.19 -18.27 8.32
N LEU A 102 12.32 -18.20 9.02
CA LEU A 102 12.55 -18.88 10.29
C LEU A 102 12.82 -17.84 11.39
N SER A 103 11.94 -17.77 12.39
CA SER A 103 12.08 -16.86 13.53
C SER A 103 12.13 -17.64 14.82
N PHE A 104 13.23 -17.50 15.57
CA PHE A 104 13.38 -18.05 16.92
C PHE A 104 13.35 -16.93 17.95
N ILE A 105 12.51 -17.06 18.98
CA ILE A 105 12.33 -16.08 20.07
C ILE A 105 12.21 -14.64 19.52
N GLY A 106 11.39 -14.47 18.48
CA GLY A 106 11.36 -13.26 17.66
C GLY A 106 10.87 -12.03 18.43
N SER A 107 11.54 -10.89 18.28
CA SER A 107 11.24 -9.67 19.05
C SER A 107 10.07 -8.86 18.49
N PHE A 108 8.90 -9.47 18.26
CA PHE A 108 7.72 -8.81 17.70
C PHE A 108 7.01 -7.82 18.66
N THR A 109 7.73 -7.33 19.67
CA THR A 109 7.27 -6.34 20.66
C THR A 109 7.62 -4.92 20.21
N ASN A 110 7.20 -3.91 20.99
CA ASN A 110 7.46 -2.50 20.67
C ASN A 110 8.88 -2.05 21.03
N LEU A 111 9.90 -2.74 20.51
CA LEU A 111 11.27 -2.24 20.54
C LEU A 111 11.40 -1.02 19.62
N ARG A 112 10.86 -1.13 18.41
CA ARG A 112 10.70 -0.05 17.42
C ARG A 112 9.48 -0.29 16.51
N GLY A 113 8.30 -0.54 17.10
CA GLY A 113 7.04 -0.70 16.35
C GLY A 113 6.67 -2.14 15.96
N GLY A 114 7.44 -3.15 16.39
CA GLY A 114 7.20 -4.56 16.07
C GLY A 114 5.79 -5.06 16.37
N GLU A 115 5.12 -4.49 17.38
CA GLU A 115 3.74 -4.80 17.76
C GLU A 115 2.72 -4.50 16.65
N GLY A 116 3.07 -3.59 15.73
CA GLY A 116 2.23 -3.23 14.59
C GLY A 116 2.19 -4.30 13.48
N LEU A 117 3.15 -5.24 13.45
CA LEU A 117 3.28 -6.21 12.35
C LEU A 117 2.06 -7.14 12.23
N ALA A 118 1.51 -7.62 13.35
CA ALA A 118 0.33 -8.48 13.32
C ALA A 118 -0.88 -7.79 12.67
N SER A 119 -1.10 -6.51 13.01
CA SER A 119 -2.14 -5.68 12.38
C SER A 119 -1.88 -5.50 10.88
N ARG A 120 -0.62 -5.27 10.46
CA ARG A 120 -0.25 -5.18 9.04
C ARG A 120 -0.52 -6.50 8.30
N VAL A 121 -0.20 -7.64 8.89
CA VAL A 121 -0.47 -8.97 8.31
C VAL A 121 -1.97 -9.19 8.09
N ARG A 122 -2.81 -8.80 9.05
CA ARG A 122 -4.27 -8.97 8.93
C ARG A 122 -4.89 -8.08 7.85
N LYS A 123 -4.35 -6.88 7.63
CA LYS A 123 -4.90 -5.89 6.68
C LYS A 123 -4.36 -6.07 5.26
N THR A 124 -3.14 -6.56 5.10
CA THR A 124 -2.47 -6.60 3.80
C THR A 124 -2.85 -7.84 3.02
N GLU A 125 -3.01 -7.68 1.70
CA GLU A 125 -3.16 -8.80 0.79
C GLU A 125 -2.04 -9.84 1.01
N PRO A 126 -2.38 -11.13 1.14
CA PRO A 126 -1.39 -12.15 1.41
C PRO A 126 -0.28 -12.29 0.36
N LYS A 127 0.92 -12.55 0.85
CA LYS A 127 2.18 -12.69 0.10
C LYS A 127 2.59 -14.18 0.06
N PRO A 128 3.43 -14.63 -0.88
CA PRO A 128 3.88 -16.02 -0.98
C PRO A 128 4.93 -16.38 0.10
N LEU A 129 4.52 -16.35 1.38
CA LEU A 129 5.41 -16.61 2.51
C LEU A 129 5.02 -17.90 3.26
N ARG A 130 6.05 -18.61 3.71
CA ARG A 130 5.97 -19.71 4.68
C ARG A 130 6.78 -19.35 5.92
N VAL A 131 6.16 -19.41 7.09
CA VAL A 131 6.74 -18.85 8.32
C VAL A 131 6.81 -19.87 9.44
N PHE A 132 8.01 -20.21 9.88
CA PHE A 132 8.22 -21.02 11.08
C PHE A 132 8.58 -20.10 12.25
N LEU A 133 7.83 -20.21 13.33
CA LEU A 133 8.03 -19.50 14.59
C LEU A 133 8.43 -20.49 15.68
N GLN A 134 9.30 -20.07 16.59
CA GLN A 134 9.55 -20.75 17.85
C GLN A 134 9.69 -19.71 18.95
N ASP A 135 9.12 -20.01 20.12
CA ASP A 135 9.36 -19.21 21.32
C ASP A 135 9.29 -20.07 22.59
N GLY A 136 9.67 -19.54 23.74
CA GLY A 136 9.58 -20.17 25.06
C GLY A 136 8.55 -19.46 25.94
N ARG A 137 7.79 -20.22 26.75
CA ARG A 137 6.79 -19.66 27.67
C ARG A 137 7.37 -18.66 28.68
N ASN A 138 8.66 -18.75 28.97
CA ASN A 138 9.38 -17.93 29.94
C ASN A 138 10.29 -16.90 29.26
N ASP A 139 10.06 -16.58 27.97
CA ASP A 139 10.81 -15.54 27.26
C ASP A 139 10.60 -14.14 27.88
N GLN A 140 11.28 -13.13 27.35
CA GLN A 140 11.30 -11.78 27.88
C GLN A 140 9.90 -11.19 28.11
N ASP A 141 9.75 -10.53 29.25
CA ASP A 141 8.68 -9.60 29.54
C ASP A 141 9.29 -8.31 30.06
N ILE A 142 9.38 -7.32 29.17
CA ILE A 142 10.11 -6.06 29.41
C ILE A 142 9.26 -4.87 29.00
N TYR A 143 9.79 -3.65 29.13
CA TYR A 143 9.08 -2.41 28.81
C TYR A 143 8.49 -2.36 27.37
N SER A 144 9.01 -3.14 26.43
CA SER A 144 8.47 -3.23 25.06
C SER A 144 7.29 -4.19 24.91
N GLY A 145 7.05 -5.06 25.88
CA GLY A 145 5.98 -6.07 25.91
C GLY A 145 6.47 -7.48 26.24
N ASN A 146 5.52 -8.41 26.26
CA ASN A 146 5.75 -9.84 26.48
C ASN A 146 6.02 -10.55 25.14
N TRP A 147 7.20 -11.15 25.00
CA TRP A 147 7.68 -11.68 23.72
C TRP A 147 6.95 -12.96 23.30
N PHE A 148 6.65 -13.83 24.27
CA PHE A 148 5.87 -15.03 24.03
C PHE A 148 4.46 -14.72 23.51
N LEU A 149 3.79 -13.72 24.10
CA LEU A 149 2.49 -13.26 23.62
C LEU A 149 2.59 -12.56 22.25
N ALA A 150 3.66 -11.80 22.00
CA ALA A 150 3.87 -11.16 20.70
C ALA A 150 4.06 -12.17 19.56
N ASN A 151 4.82 -13.26 19.78
CA ASN A 151 4.95 -14.35 18.80
C ASN A 151 3.61 -15.07 18.55
N GLN A 152 2.77 -15.24 19.58
CA GLN A 152 1.41 -15.75 19.41
C GLN A 152 0.51 -14.83 18.60
N GLU A 153 0.62 -13.51 18.80
CA GLU A 153 -0.18 -12.55 18.03
C GLU A 153 0.20 -12.56 16.55
N ILE A 154 1.49 -12.70 16.22
CA ILE A 154 1.94 -12.90 14.84
C ILE A 154 1.40 -14.21 14.26
N LEU A 155 1.46 -15.31 15.01
CA LEU A 155 0.86 -16.58 14.57
C LEU A 155 -0.64 -16.41 14.28
N SER A 156 -1.39 -15.79 15.19
CA SER A 156 -2.83 -15.54 15.02
C SER A 156 -3.12 -14.70 13.77
N ALA A 157 -2.27 -13.73 13.46
CA ALA A 157 -2.39 -12.92 12.25
C ALA A 157 -2.08 -13.72 10.98
N LEU A 158 -1.05 -14.57 11.01
CA LEU A 158 -0.68 -15.46 9.91
C LEU A 158 -1.80 -16.47 9.60
N GLU A 159 -2.36 -17.11 10.63
CA GLU A 159 -3.48 -18.03 10.52
C GLU A 159 -4.74 -17.32 10.00
N TYR A 160 -5.02 -16.11 10.49
CA TYR A 160 -6.13 -15.28 9.99
C TYR A 160 -5.98 -14.98 8.50
N ALA A 161 -4.77 -14.72 8.01
CA ALA A 161 -4.51 -14.45 6.61
C ALA A 161 -4.31 -15.72 5.75
N GLY A 162 -4.31 -16.90 6.37
CA GLY A 162 -4.22 -18.22 5.72
C GLY A 162 -2.80 -18.68 5.39
N TYR A 163 -1.79 -18.02 5.95
CA TYR A 163 -0.39 -18.38 5.70
C TYR A 163 -0.08 -19.79 6.15
N GLU A 164 0.84 -20.42 5.43
CA GLU A 164 1.47 -21.64 5.91
C GLU A 164 2.43 -21.30 7.04
N SER A 165 1.99 -21.51 8.28
CA SER A 165 2.73 -21.17 9.48
C SER A 165 2.83 -22.33 10.47
N SER A 166 3.87 -22.30 11.30
CA SER A 166 4.06 -23.22 12.43
C SER A 166 4.58 -22.45 13.63
N PHE A 167 4.18 -22.84 14.84
CA PHE A 167 4.71 -22.28 16.08
C PHE A 167 5.06 -23.38 17.08
N VAL A 168 6.34 -23.53 17.39
CA VAL A 168 6.82 -24.51 18.36
C VAL A 168 7.15 -23.83 19.69
N VAL A 169 6.52 -24.30 20.77
CA VAL A 169 6.59 -23.66 22.08
C VAL A 169 7.42 -24.49 23.06
N GLY A 170 8.50 -23.91 23.56
CA GLY A 170 9.32 -24.45 24.65
C GLY A 170 8.95 -23.87 26.02
N ASN A 171 9.69 -24.26 27.06
CA ASN A 171 9.58 -23.70 28.41
C ASN A 171 10.81 -22.87 28.83
N GLU A 172 11.80 -22.71 27.95
CA GLU A 172 13.00 -21.92 28.22
C GLU A 172 12.69 -20.41 28.24
N GLY A 173 13.64 -19.62 28.77
CA GLY A 173 13.64 -18.15 28.62
C GLY A 173 14.40 -17.67 27.38
N HIS A 174 14.85 -16.42 27.38
CA HIS A 174 15.52 -15.79 26.22
C HIS A 174 16.91 -16.38 25.91
N ASN A 175 16.94 -17.58 25.35
CA ASN A 175 18.17 -18.30 25.03
C ASN A 175 18.00 -19.24 23.83
N ALA A 176 19.12 -19.71 23.28
CA ALA A 176 19.14 -20.51 22.05
C ALA A 176 18.90 -22.02 22.26
N ARG A 177 18.73 -22.52 23.50
CA ARG A 177 18.75 -23.97 23.79
C ARG A 177 17.67 -24.73 23.05
N HIS A 178 16.42 -24.27 23.18
CA HIS A 178 15.28 -24.93 22.55
C HIS A 178 15.31 -24.77 21.02
N GLY A 179 15.52 -23.56 20.52
CA GLY A 179 15.64 -23.29 19.08
C GLY A 179 16.74 -24.12 18.41
N ALA A 180 17.92 -24.23 19.04
CA ALA A 180 19.02 -25.05 18.52
C ALA A 180 18.67 -26.55 18.51
N ALA A 181 17.96 -27.05 19.53
CA ALA A 181 17.53 -28.45 19.60
C ALA A 181 16.55 -28.82 18.48
N ILE A 182 15.65 -27.89 18.11
CA ILE A 182 14.66 -28.11 17.04
C ILE A 182 15.12 -27.63 15.65
N LEU A 183 16.34 -27.07 15.56
CA LEU A 183 17.16 -26.85 14.35
C LEU A 183 16.72 -27.71 13.15
N PRO A 184 16.99 -29.02 13.23
CA PRO A 184 16.76 -29.92 12.10
C PRO A 184 15.30 -29.99 11.65
N ASP A 185 14.36 -30.03 12.60
CA ASP A 185 12.93 -30.20 12.30
C ASP A 185 12.31 -28.92 11.74
N ALA A 186 12.75 -27.76 12.24
CA ALA A 186 12.35 -26.46 11.70
C ALA A 186 12.78 -26.32 10.23
N LEU A 187 14.01 -26.73 9.89
CA LEU A 187 14.51 -26.70 8.52
C LEU A 187 13.76 -27.67 7.60
N ARG A 188 13.50 -28.91 8.04
CA ARG A 188 12.68 -29.86 7.29
C ARG A 188 11.28 -29.31 7.00
N TRP A 189 10.64 -28.72 8.01
CA TRP A 189 9.31 -28.13 7.83
C TRP A 189 9.35 -26.96 6.85
N LEU A 190 10.36 -26.10 6.96
CA LEU A 190 10.48 -24.90 6.11
C LEU A 190 10.67 -25.29 4.64
N TRP A 191 11.47 -26.31 4.38
CA TRP A 191 11.82 -26.79 3.03
C TRP A 191 10.95 -27.96 2.53
N LYS A 192 9.91 -28.35 3.27
CA LYS A 192 9.02 -29.44 2.84
C LYS A 192 8.43 -29.17 1.46
N ASP A 193 8.23 -30.24 0.71
CA ASP A 193 7.72 -30.26 -0.67
C ASP A 193 8.59 -29.53 -1.71
N TYR A 194 9.80 -29.08 -1.36
CA TYR A 194 10.73 -28.51 -2.32
C TYR A 194 10.99 -29.50 -3.48
N PRO A 195 10.97 -29.06 -4.76
CA PRO A 195 11.02 -27.69 -5.26
C PRO A 195 9.66 -27.02 -5.51
N LYS A 196 8.55 -27.54 -5.00
CA LYS A 196 7.23 -26.91 -5.17
C LYS A 196 7.25 -25.45 -4.66
N PRO A 197 6.77 -24.47 -5.44
CA PRO A 197 6.70 -23.09 -4.99
C PRO A 197 5.84 -22.89 -3.75
N VAL A 198 6.32 -22.07 -2.82
CA VAL A 198 5.46 -21.48 -1.78
C VAL A 198 4.46 -20.56 -2.48
N ALA A 199 3.17 -20.91 -2.43
CA ALA A 199 2.11 -20.16 -3.07
C ALA A 199 1.60 -19.04 -2.14
N LYS A 200 0.90 -18.05 -2.72
CA LYS A 200 0.05 -17.15 -1.92
C LYS A 200 -0.97 -18.00 -1.13
N PRO A 201 -1.25 -17.63 0.13
CA PRO A 201 -2.25 -18.31 0.96
C PRO A 201 -3.58 -18.56 0.26
N ALA A 202 -4.15 -19.75 0.50
CA ALA A 202 -5.53 -20.02 0.14
C ALA A 202 -6.45 -19.12 0.98
N ARG A 203 -7.60 -18.76 0.41
CA ARG A 203 -8.62 -18.01 1.14
C ARG A 203 -9.17 -18.85 2.28
N VAL A 204 -8.92 -18.44 3.52
CA VAL A 204 -9.41 -19.14 4.72
C VAL A 204 -10.60 -18.45 5.40
N ASN A 205 -10.93 -17.21 5.00
CA ASN A 205 -12.15 -16.52 5.44
C ASN A 205 -12.66 -15.48 4.42
N GLU A 206 -13.89 -15.03 4.64
CA GLU A 206 -14.58 -14.03 3.82
C GLU A 206 -14.33 -12.58 4.27
N ARG A 207 -13.33 -12.33 5.14
CA ARG A 207 -13.10 -11.02 5.78
C ARG A 207 -11.89 -10.29 5.18
N GLY A 208 -11.70 -9.04 5.60
CA GLY A 208 -10.57 -8.21 5.20
C GLY A 208 -10.52 -7.98 3.69
N VAL A 209 -9.33 -8.15 3.11
CA VAL A 209 -9.07 -7.92 1.68
C VAL A 209 -9.98 -8.76 0.76
N TYR A 210 -10.44 -9.93 1.21
CA TYR A 210 -11.27 -10.83 0.40
C TYR A 210 -12.74 -10.40 0.29
N THR A 211 -13.15 -9.38 1.04
CA THR A 211 -14.43 -8.68 0.79
C THR A 211 -14.38 -7.84 -0.48
N ILE A 212 -13.17 -7.57 -0.99
CA ILE A 212 -12.91 -6.70 -2.15
C ILE A 212 -12.34 -7.52 -3.31
N LEU A 213 -11.36 -8.38 -3.03
CA LEU A 213 -10.63 -9.16 -4.03
C LEU A 213 -11.21 -10.56 -4.22
N GLU A 214 -11.08 -11.07 -5.44
CA GLU A 214 -11.23 -12.50 -5.73
C GLU A 214 -9.85 -13.17 -5.71
N PRO A 215 -9.64 -14.24 -4.91
CA PRO A 215 -8.40 -15.00 -4.95
C PRO A 215 -8.09 -15.49 -6.38
N GLY A 216 -6.81 -15.46 -6.75
CA GLY A 216 -6.34 -15.92 -8.07
C GLY A 216 -6.57 -14.94 -9.23
N LYS A 217 -7.28 -13.84 -9.02
CA LYS A 217 -7.34 -12.73 -9.98
C LYS A 217 -6.32 -11.67 -9.56
N ASP A 218 -5.18 -11.62 -10.25
CA ASP A 218 -4.10 -10.67 -9.97
C ASP A 218 -4.16 -9.44 -10.88
N TRP A 219 -3.19 -8.54 -10.75
CA TRP A 219 -3.04 -7.38 -11.62
C TRP A 219 -2.80 -7.76 -13.08
N GLU A 220 -3.50 -7.10 -13.99
CA GLU A 220 -3.32 -7.13 -15.43
C GLU A 220 -2.60 -5.86 -15.87
N PHE A 221 -1.53 -6.01 -16.65
CA PHE A 221 -0.87 -4.88 -17.30
C PHE A 221 -1.78 -4.28 -18.38
N VAL A 222 -1.89 -2.95 -18.41
CA VAL A 222 -2.75 -2.23 -19.37
C VAL A 222 -1.91 -1.40 -20.35
N GLY A 223 -0.86 -0.72 -19.88
CA GLY A 223 0.05 0.04 -20.74
C GLY A 223 1.17 0.73 -19.97
N GLU A 224 2.15 1.27 -20.69
CA GLU A 224 3.33 1.94 -20.15
C GLU A 224 3.79 3.12 -21.02
N GLY A 225 4.82 3.84 -20.58
CA GLY A 225 5.43 4.96 -21.30
C GLY A 225 4.89 6.33 -20.89
N TYR A 226 4.23 6.42 -19.73
CA TYR A 226 3.70 7.67 -19.20
C TYR A 226 4.77 8.40 -18.38
N GLN A 227 4.73 9.73 -18.36
CA GLN A 227 5.73 10.51 -17.63
C GLN A 227 5.19 11.05 -16.30
N LEU A 228 3.92 11.45 -16.25
CA LEU A 228 3.26 11.82 -15.00
C LEU A 228 1.77 11.53 -15.07
N THR A 229 1.38 10.35 -14.62
CA THR A 229 -0.04 10.06 -14.39
C THR A 229 -0.51 10.75 -13.12
N ALA A 230 -1.35 11.77 -13.25
CA ALA A 230 -1.74 12.59 -12.10
C ALA A 230 -3.10 12.18 -11.51
N ASP A 231 -4.13 12.03 -12.35
CA ASP A 231 -5.47 11.66 -11.90
C ASP A 231 -6.23 10.88 -12.98
N SER A 232 -7.30 10.21 -12.59
CA SER A 232 -8.15 9.43 -13.49
C SER A 232 -9.63 9.51 -13.11
N THR A 233 -10.47 9.32 -14.12
CA THR A 233 -11.93 9.36 -13.97
C THR A 233 -12.60 8.37 -14.93
N VAL A 234 -13.89 8.14 -14.75
CA VAL A 234 -14.70 7.23 -15.56
C VAL A 234 -15.86 7.98 -16.20
N ASP A 235 -16.30 7.59 -17.39
CA ASP A 235 -17.52 8.11 -18.01
C ASP A 235 -18.72 7.15 -17.84
N LYS A 236 -19.89 7.54 -18.39
CA LYS A 236 -21.14 6.79 -18.28
C LYS A 236 -21.09 5.41 -18.96
N ASP A 237 -20.17 5.22 -19.89
CA ASP A 237 -19.98 3.95 -20.62
C ASP A 237 -18.90 3.06 -19.96
N GLY A 238 -18.33 3.50 -18.85
CA GLY A 238 -17.27 2.78 -18.14
C GLY A 238 -15.88 2.96 -18.73
N ASN A 239 -15.69 3.89 -19.68
CA ASN A 239 -14.35 4.23 -20.16
C ASN A 239 -13.57 4.96 -19.08
N ILE A 240 -12.28 4.65 -18.94
CA ILE A 240 -11.39 5.40 -18.04
C ILE A 240 -10.67 6.49 -18.82
N TYR A 241 -10.59 7.68 -18.26
CA TYR A 241 -9.69 8.74 -18.72
C TYR A 241 -8.62 8.96 -17.67
N PHE A 242 -7.38 9.18 -18.10
CA PHE A 242 -6.28 9.50 -17.20
C PHE A 242 -5.36 10.53 -17.85
N THR A 243 -4.78 11.39 -17.02
CA THR A 243 -3.84 12.41 -17.49
C THR A 243 -2.44 11.84 -17.63
N ASP A 244 -1.71 12.28 -18.65
CA ASP A 244 -0.26 12.22 -18.71
C ASP A 244 0.25 13.65 -18.81
N ALA A 245 0.39 14.28 -17.65
CA ALA A 245 0.45 15.73 -17.54
C ALA A 245 1.71 16.32 -18.18
N ARG A 246 2.83 15.59 -18.10
CA ARG A 246 4.12 16.05 -18.67
C ARG A 246 4.21 15.83 -20.17
N HIS A 247 3.54 14.82 -20.70
CA HIS A 247 3.34 14.67 -22.16
C HIS A 247 2.19 15.52 -22.70
N ASN A 248 1.52 16.34 -21.87
CA ASN A 248 0.44 17.24 -22.27
C ASN A 248 -0.75 16.52 -22.94
N ARG A 249 -1.10 15.33 -22.42
CA ARG A 249 -2.12 14.46 -22.99
C ARG A 249 -3.16 14.01 -21.97
N ILE A 250 -4.35 13.68 -22.46
CA ILE A 250 -5.33 12.87 -21.74
C ILE A 250 -5.57 11.60 -22.57
N HIS A 251 -5.38 10.46 -21.93
CA HIS A 251 -5.60 9.15 -22.51
C HIS A 251 -6.98 8.62 -22.14
N LYS A 252 -7.52 7.74 -22.98
CA LYS A 252 -8.75 6.99 -22.75
C LYS A 252 -8.49 5.50 -22.86
N ILE A 253 -9.01 4.73 -21.90
CA ILE A 253 -9.07 3.28 -21.90
C ILE A 253 -10.53 2.90 -22.15
N ASP A 254 -10.77 2.16 -23.23
CA ASP A 254 -12.10 1.59 -23.50
C ASP A 254 -12.42 0.40 -22.58
N PRO A 255 -13.66 -0.12 -22.54
CA PRO A 255 -14.01 -1.24 -21.66
C PRO A 255 -13.26 -2.54 -21.99
N ASN A 256 -12.67 -2.64 -23.18
CA ASN A 256 -11.84 -3.77 -23.59
C ASN A 256 -10.37 -3.63 -23.13
N GLY A 257 -9.99 -2.48 -22.57
CA GLY A 257 -8.63 -2.19 -22.12
C GLY A 257 -7.75 -1.51 -23.16
N LYS A 258 -8.28 -1.11 -24.32
CA LYS A 258 -7.48 -0.43 -25.35
C LYS A 258 -7.24 1.02 -24.97
N ILE A 259 -5.98 1.42 -24.96
CA ILE A 259 -5.56 2.80 -24.69
C ILE A 259 -5.47 3.60 -25.99
N THR A 260 -5.99 4.82 -25.97
CA THR A 260 -5.84 5.82 -27.05
C THR A 260 -5.59 7.19 -26.45
N VAL A 261 -4.93 8.09 -27.20
CA VAL A 261 -4.94 9.51 -26.83
C VAL A 261 -6.31 10.07 -27.17
N TRP A 262 -7.01 10.59 -26.15
CA TRP A 262 -8.31 11.23 -26.33
C TRP A 262 -8.18 12.74 -26.56
N LYS A 263 -7.22 13.38 -25.88
CA LYS A 263 -6.93 14.80 -26.05
C LYS A 263 -5.42 15.04 -26.11
N GLU A 264 -4.95 15.48 -27.27
CA GLU A 264 -3.65 16.16 -27.41
C GLU A 264 -3.78 17.60 -26.93
N ASP A 265 -2.66 18.22 -26.58
CA ASP A 265 -2.60 19.60 -26.11
C ASP A 265 -3.59 19.89 -24.98
N SER A 266 -3.54 19.06 -23.94
CA SER A 266 -4.46 19.13 -22.79
C SER A 266 -4.27 20.38 -21.91
N GLY A 267 -3.28 21.22 -22.24
CA GLY A 267 -2.92 22.43 -21.50
C GLY A 267 -2.27 22.14 -20.15
N GLY A 268 -1.58 21.00 -20.02
CA GLY A 268 -0.99 20.54 -18.77
C GLY A 268 -2.03 20.01 -17.77
N ALA A 269 -3.10 19.38 -18.28
CA ALA A 269 -4.14 18.80 -17.44
C ALA A 269 -3.55 17.83 -16.40
N HIS A 270 -3.86 18.05 -15.13
CA HIS A 270 -3.44 17.19 -14.01
C HIS A 270 -4.63 16.45 -13.41
N GLY A 271 -5.41 17.14 -12.57
CA GLY A 271 -6.61 16.59 -11.95
C GLY A 271 -7.73 16.54 -12.97
N ILE A 272 -8.47 15.43 -13.03
CA ILE A 272 -9.61 15.27 -13.93
C ILE A 272 -10.77 14.56 -13.25
N ILE A 273 -11.99 14.92 -13.65
CA ILE A 273 -13.21 14.29 -13.16
C ILE A 273 -14.35 14.44 -14.18
N SER A 274 -15.11 13.38 -14.42
CA SER A 274 -16.33 13.42 -15.22
C SER A 274 -17.49 14.00 -14.41
N GLY A 275 -18.19 14.99 -14.97
CA GLY A 275 -19.37 15.61 -14.37
C GLY A 275 -20.68 14.92 -14.74
N ALA A 276 -21.75 15.26 -14.02
CA ALA A 276 -23.09 14.71 -14.30
C ALA A 276 -23.67 15.18 -15.65
N ASP A 277 -23.25 16.36 -16.09
CA ASP A 277 -23.53 16.96 -17.39
C ASP A 277 -22.82 16.26 -18.57
N GLY A 278 -22.00 15.24 -18.31
CA GLY A 278 -21.27 14.48 -19.34
C GLY A 278 -19.99 15.15 -19.83
N ARG A 279 -19.56 16.24 -19.18
CA ARG A 279 -18.29 16.90 -19.49
C ARG A 279 -17.15 16.33 -18.64
N LEU A 280 -15.94 16.38 -19.17
CA LEU A 280 -14.72 16.08 -18.43
C LEU A 280 -14.09 17.37 -17.94
N TYR A 281 -14.02 17.56 -16.64
CA TYR A 281 -13.41 18.74 -16.02
C TYR A 281 -11.93 18.47 -15.77
N ALA A 282 -11.09 19.48 -16.02
CA ALA A 282 -9.65 19.37 -15.87
C ALA A 282 -9.03 20.62 -15.24
N GLY A 283 -8.13 20.40 -14.29
CA GLY A 283 -7.25 21.43 -13.76
C GLY A 283 -6.02 21.60 -14.65
N GLN A 284 -5.84 22.78 -15.23
CA GLN A 284 -4.65 23.16 -15.99
C GLN A 284 -3.75 24.02 -15.10
N HIS A 285 -2.98 23.34 -14.23
CA HIS A 285 -2.16 23.97 -13.18
C HIS A 285 -1.29 25.12 -13.70
N ASP A 286 -0.51 24.86 -14.77
CA ASP A 286 0.44 25.81 -15.33
C ASP A 286 -0.26 27.00 -16.03
N ARG A 287 -1.47 26.79 -16.57
CA ARG A 287 -2.30 27.84 -17.18
C ARG A 287 -3.19 28.57 -16.17
N LYS A 288 -3.11 28.21 -14.89
CA LYS A 288 -3.88 28.81 -13.79
C LYS A 288 -5.40 28.86 -14.07
N ARG A 289 -5.97 27.76 -14.56
CA ARG A 289 -7.40 27.68 -14.85
C ARG A 289 -7.96 26.27 -14.69
N ILE A 290 -9.28 26.19 -14.55
CA ILE A 290 -10.06 24.96 -14.67
C ILE A 290 -10.86 25.07 -15.97
N VAL A 291 -10.86 23.98 -16.74
CA VAL A 291 -11.61 23.87 -17.99
C VAL A 291 -12.56 22.67 -17.93
N ALA A 292 -13.55 22.65 -18.81
CA ALA A 292 -14.40 21.51 -19.06
C ALA A 292 -14.40 21.18 -20.56
N TYR A 293 -14.25 19.92 -20.87
CA TYR A 293 -14.29 19.39 -22.22
C TYR A 293 -15.63 18.70 -22.47
N THR A 294 -16.25 18.96 -23.61
CA THR A 294 -17.35 18.13 -24.12
C THR A 294 -16.84 16.74 -24.54
N PRO A 295 -17.70 15.73 -24.77
CA PRO A 295 -17.27 14.40 -25.18
C PRO A 295 -16.41 14.34 -26.46
N ASP A 296 -16.60 15.29 -27.37
CA ASP A 296 -15.81 15.50 -28.60
C ASP A 296 -14.51 16.31 -28.35
N GLY A 297 -14.20 16.65 -27.11
CA GLY A 297 -12.94 17.29 -26.71
C GLY A 297 -12.91 18.82 -26.83
N LYS A 298 -14.05 19.48 -27.08
CA LYS A 298 -14.12 20.95 -27.16
C LYS A 298 -13.98 21.57 -25.77
N GLU A 299 -12.99 22.43 -25.60
CA GLU A 299 -12.65 23.11 -24.34
C GLU A 299 -13.58 24.32 -24.09
N SER A 300 -14.00 24.52 -22.84
CA SER A 300 -14.44 25.82 -22.33
C SER A 300 -13.87 26.08 -20.94
N ILE A 301 -13.67 27.36 -20.61
CA ILE A 301 -13.17 27.78 -19.30
C ILE A 301 -14.30 27.66 -18.26
N VAL A 302 -13.96 27.15 -17.08
CA VAL A 302 -14.85 27.07 -15.90
C VAL A 302 -14.42 28.10 -14.85
N ALA A 303 -13.12 28.26 -14.62
CA ALA A 303 -12.58 29.28 -13.73
C ALA A 303 -11.17 29.69 -14.16
N GLU A 304 -10.87 30.99 -14.08
CA GLU A 304 -9.53 31.55 -14.34
C GLU A 304 -8.84 32.01 -13.05
N GLY A 305 -7.51 32.14 -13.09
CA GLY A 305 -6.70 32.59 -11.96
C GLY A 305 -6.71 31.61 -10.78
N VAL A 306 -6.81 30.31 -11.05
CA VAL A 306 -6.85 29.23 -10.04
C VAL A 306 -5.79 28.18 -10.35
N GLN A 307 -5.05 27.71 -9.34
CA GLN A 307 -4.03 26.68 -9.52
C GLN A 307 -4.45 25.43 -8.76
N THR A 308 -4.57 24.31 -9.47
CA THR A 308 -4.92 23.04 -8.84
C THR A 308 -4.35 21.85 -9.59
N HIS A 309 -3.97 20.83 -8.84
CA HIS A 309 -3.61 19.52 -9.38
C HIS A 309 -4.74 18.50 -9.24
N HIS A 310 -5.79 18.78 -8.47
CA HIS A 310 -6.87 17.84 -8.19
C HIS A 310 -8.18 18.57 -7.91
N LEU A 311 -9.25 18.07 -8.51
CA LEU A 311 -10.59 18.58 -8.35
C LEU A 311 -11.61 17.43 -8.32
N THR A 312 -12.80 17.74 -7.85
CA THR A 312 -13.99 16.90 -7.99
C THR A 312 -15.16 17.77 -8.41
N VAL A 313 -16.15 17.16 -9.04
CA VAL A 313 -17.42 17.81 -9.38
C VAL A 313 -18.56 17.09 -8.66
N THR A 314 -19.57 17.84 -8.23
CA THR A 314 -20.80 17.27 -7.64
C THR A 314 -21.88 17.06 -8.69
N ALA A 315 -22.94 16.32 -8.35
CA ALA A 315 -24.13 16.19 -9.20
C ALA A 315 -24.85 17.54 -9.43
N ARG A 316 -24.52 18.56 -8.63
CA ARG A 316 -25.02 19.94 -8.75
C ARG A 316 -24.14 20.82 -9.64
N ASN A 317 -23.14 20.24 -10.31
CA ASN A 317 -22.14 20.93 -11.14
C ASN A 317 -21.29 21.95 -10.36
N GLU A 318 -21.07 21.71 -9.07
CA GLU A 318 -20.14 22.47 -8.25
C GLU A 318 -18.75 21.84 -8.34
N VAL A 319 -17.70 22.65 -8.49
CA VAL A 319 -16.32 22.19 -8.55
C VAL A 319 -15.61 22.47 -7.23
N TYR A 320 -15.18 21.43 -6.52
CA TYR A 320 -14.25 21.57 -5.39
C TYR A 320 -12.84 21.27 -5.85
N PHE A 321 -11.86 22.07 -5.43
CA PHE A 321 -10.48 21.85 -5.80
C PHE A 321 -9.50 22.23 -4.69
N ALA A 322 -8.35 21.57 -4.70
CA ALA A 322 -7.28 21.84 -3.75
C ALA A 322 -6.27 22.84 -4.33
N ASP A 323 -5.91 23.83 -3.52
CA ASP A 323 -4.88 24.84 -3.77
C ASP A 323 -3.75 24.61 -2.76
N ALA A 324 -2.91 23.61 -3.06
CA ALA A 324 -1.90 23.08 -2.15
C ALA A 324 -0.90 24.16 -1.66
N PRO A 325 -0.31 25.01 -2.53
CA PRO A 325 0.66 26.01 -2.11
C PRO A 325 0.10 27.07 -1.14
N ASN A 326 -1.22 27.29 -1.15
CA ASN A 326 -1.89 28.25 -0.27
C ASN A 326 -2.65 27.57 0.88
N HIS A 327 -2.54 26.25 1.05
CA HIS A 327 -3.20 25.50 2.13
C HIS A 327 -4.73 25.64 2.14
N ARG A 328 -5.35 25.72 0.94
CA ARG A 328 -6.78 26.04 0.78
C ARG A 328 -7.53 25.00 -0.01
N VAL A 329 -8.83 24.89 0.30
CA VAL A 329 -9.82 24.21 -0.52
C VAL A 329 -10.82 25.24 -1.01
N TRP A 330 -11.09 25.22 -2.31
CA TRP A 330 -11.98 26.17 -2.97
C TRP A 330 -13.21 25.47 -3.53
N LEU A 331 -14.26 26.27 -3.73
CA LEU A 331 -15.49 25.92 -4.44
C LEU A 331 -15.65 26.88 -5.62
N VAL A 332 -16.00 26.36 -6.79
CA VAL A 332 -16.65 27.10 -7.89
C VAL A 332 -18.08 26.60 -7.99
N ASP A 333 -19.06 27.46 -7.76
CA ASP A 333 -20.47 27.08 -7.86
C ASP A 333 -20.92 26.93 -9.32
N ALA A 334 -22.14 26.43 -9.54
CA ALA A 334 -22.70 26.23 -10.87
C ALA A 334 -22.88 27.52 -11.69
N ALA A 335 -22.87 28.70 -11.04
CA ALA A 335 -22.92 30.00 -11.69
C ALA A 335 -21.52 30.55 -12.03
N GLY A 336 -20.45 29.84 -11.63
CA GLY A 336 -19.06 30.23 -11.85
C GLY A 336 -18.45 31.10 -10.75
N ASN A 337 -19.15 31.35 -9.64
CA ASN A 337 -18.59 32.11 -8.53
C ASN A 337 -17.62 31.22 -7.74
N LYS A 338 -16.42 31.74 -7.48
CA LYS A 338 -15.39 31.02 -6.72
C LYS A 338 -15.19 31.60 -5.32
N ARG A 339 -15.04 30.72 -4.31
CA ARG A 339 -14.75 31.11 -2.92
C ARG A 339 -13.92 30.05 -2.20
N VAL A 340 -13.12 30.47 -1.23
CA VAL A 340 -12.46 29.56 -0.29
C VAL A 340 -13.54 28.94 0.61
N VAL A 341 -13.50 27.63 0.80
CA VAL A 341 -14.42 26.90 1.68
C VAL A 341 -13.71 26.25 2.86
N HIS A 342 -12.38 26.14 2.82
CA HIS A 342 -11.57 25.73 3.96
C HIS A 342 -10.11 26.20 3.82
N ASP A 343 -9.45 26.40 4.95
CA ASP A 343 -8.01 26.66 5.08
C ASP A 343 -7.40 25.79 6.19
N GLY A 344 -6.08 25.61 6.18
CA GLY A 344 -5.34 25.01 7.31
C GLY A 344 -5.01 23.52 7.16
N ILE A 345 -5.31 22.88 6.02
CA ILE A 345 -4.73 21.58 5.67
C ILE A 345 -3.27 21.81 5.23
N ASN A 346 -2.31 21.04 5.78
CA ASN A 346 -0.90 21.26 5.52
C ASN A 346 -0.53 21.09 4.03
N TRP A 347 -1.09 20.12 3.32
CA TRP A 347 -0.94 20.05 1.86
C TRP A 347 -2.16 19.41 1.20
N PRO A 348 -3.26 20.15 0.98
CA PRO A 348 -4.43 19.58 0.34
C PRO A 348 -4.08 19.13 -1.07
N ARG A 349 -4.24 17.84 -1.37
CA ARG A 349 -3.95 17.26 -2.68
C ARG A 349 -5.19 16.62 -3.28
N GLY A 350 -5.43 15.32 -3.07
CA GLY A 350 -6.56 14.62 -3.66
C GLY A 350 -7.89 15.12 -3.07
N VAL A 351 -8.87 15.41 -3.91
CA VAL A 351 -10.21 15.88 -3.52
C VAL A 351 -11.26 14.99 -4.16
N ARG A 352 -12.18 14.46 -3.35
CA ARG A 352 -13.32 13.64 -3.82
C ARG A 352 -14.57 13.89 -2.99
N VAL A 353 -15.73 13.73 -3.61
CA VAL A 353 -17.00 13.60 -2.87
C VAL A 353 -17.25 12.14 -2.51
N SER A 354 -17.82 11.92 -1.33
CA SER A 354 -18.38 10.63 -0.91
C SER A 354 -19.45 10.13 -1.87
N THR A 355 -19.76 8.82 -1.82
CA THR A 355 -20.72 8.16 -2.73
C THR A 355 -22.12 8.81 -2.73
N ASP A 356 -22.57 9.36 -1.60
CA ASP A 356 -23.85 10.07 -1.48
C ASP A 356 -23.71 11.60 -1.56
N GLN A 357 -22.48 12.08 -1.77
CA GLN A 357 -22.08 13.48 -1.84
C GLN A 357 -22.43 14.29 -0.59
N SER A 358 -22.60 13.63 0.56
CA SER A 358 -22.80 14.31 1.85
C SER A 358 -21.50 14.83 2.44
N LEU A 359 -20.38 14.22 2.08
CA LEU A 359 -19.03 14.56 2.52
C LEU A 359 -18.11 14.91 1.34
N LEU A 360 -17.23 15.89 1.57
CA LEU A 360 -16.01 16.13 0.79
C LEU A 360 -14.82 15.52 1.57
N VAL A 361 -13.98 14.76 0.89
CA VAL A 361 -12.73 14.24 1.45
C VAL A 361 -11.53 14.85 0.75
N VAL A 362 -10.52 15.22 1.55
CA VAL A 362 -9.29 15.86 1.08
C VAL A 362 -8.09 15.19 1.74
N ASN A 363 -7.20 14.59 0.96
CA ASN A 363 -6.00 13.97 1.52
C ASN A 363 -4.85 14.97 1.70
N ASP A 364 -3.97 14.63 2.65
CA ASP A 364 -2.69 15.30 2.85
C ASP A 364 -1.57 14.25 2.76
N PRO A 365 -0.78 14.23 1.67
CA PRO A 365 0.24 13.22 1.43
C PRO A 365 1.38 13.27 2.46
N HIS A 366 1.63 14.41 3.09
CA HIS A 366 2.67 14.58 4.10
C HIS A 366 2.22 14.12 5.49
N THR A 367 0.99 13.62 5.62
CA THR A 367 0.47 13.05 6.85
C THR A 367 -0.22 11.71 6.58
N LYS A 368 -0.72 11.09 7.66
CA LYS A 368 -1.56 9.90 7.61
C LYS A 368 -3.05 10.19 7.41
N TRP A 369 -3.43 11.44 7.19
CA TRP A 369 -4.82 11.87 7.27
C TRP A 369 -5.45 12.12 5.90
N VAL A 370 -6.66 11.58 5.74
CA VAL A 370 -7.65 12.16 4.82
C VAL A 370 -8.68 12.89 5.68
N TRP A 371 -8.82 14.18 5.43
CA TRP A 371 -9.80 15.04 6.06
C TRP A 371 -11.18 14.77 5.47
N SER A 372 -12.21 14.90 6.30
CA SER A 372 -13.61 14.79 5.90
C SER A 372 -14.37 16.03 6.34
N PHE A 373 -15.24 16.54 5.47
CA PHE A 373 -16.06 17.72 5.68
C PHE A 373 -17.50 17.43 5.26
N GLN A 374 -18.47 17.87 6.06
CA GLN A 374 -19.86 17.88 5.64
C GLN A 374 -20.09 18.96 4.58
N ILE A 375 -20.66 18.57 3.44
CA ILE A 375 -21.10 19.51 2.41
C ILE A 375 -22.48 20.06 2.79
N ARG A 376 -22.61 21.38 2.86
CA ARG A 376 -23.87 22.08 3.13
C ARG A 376 -24.66 22.34 1.85
N PRO A 377 -25.96 22.66 1.95
CA PRO A 377 -26.79 22.98 0.79
C PRO A 377 -26.23 24.10 -0.10
N ASP A 378 -25.56 25.11 0.47
CA ASP A 378 -24.90 26.22 -0.23
C ASP A 378 -23.48 25.89 -0.76
N GLY A 379 -23.05 24.64 -0.61
CA GLY A 379 -21.71 24.16 -0.96
C GLY A 379 -20.63 24.50 0.06
N SER A 380 -20.93 25.20 1.16
CA SER A 380 -19.94 25.41 2.23
C SER A 380 -19.57 24.10 2.92
N LEU A 381 -18.38 24.07 3.53
CA LEU A 381 -17.89 22.94 4.28
C LEU A 381 -18.07 23.18 5.78
N ALA A 382 -18.55 22.17 6.50
CA ALA A 382 -18.73 22.20 7.94
C ALA A 382 -18.19 20.92 8.60
N ASN A 383 -18.01 20.93 9.92
CA ASN A 383 -17.60 19.74 10.70
C ASN A 383 -16.33 19.06 10.16
N GLY A 384 -15.38 19.87 9.71
CA GLY A 384 -14.11 19.39 9.15
C GLY A 384 -13.20 18.78 10.21
N GLN A 385 -12.68 17.59 9.95
CA GLN A 385 -11.69 16.95 10.83
C GLN A 385 -10.79 15.95 10.07
N PRO A 386 -9.57 15.66 10.57
CA PRO A 386 -8.82 14.48 10.17
C PRO A 386 -9.65 13.25 10.52
N PHE A 387 -10.01 12.44 9.52
CA PHE A 387 -11.02 11.40 9.70
C PHE A 387 -10.51 10.01 9.32
N TYR A 388 -10.07 9.82 8.08
CA TYR A 388 -9.48 8.54 7.69
C TYR A 388 -8.03 8.49 8.11
N ARG A 389 -7.65 7.45 8.88
CA ARG A 389 -6.28 7.26 9.38
C ARG A 389 -5.57 6.19 8.55
N LEU A 390 -4.77 6.62 7.59
CA LEU A 390 -3.94 5.75 6.75
C LEU A 390 -2.77 5.16 7.55
N GLU A 391 -2.31 3.98 7.13
CA GLU A 391 -1.05 3.40 7.57
C GLU A 391 0.12 4.06 6.81
N THR A 392 1.30 4.11 7.43
CA THR A 392 2.50 4.79 6.91
C THR A 392 3.69 3.83 6.90
N ALA A 393 4.65 4.10 6.00
CA ALA A 393 5.94 3.44 6.02
C ALA A 393 6.71 3.81 7.30
N ASP A 394 7.65 2.97 7.71
CA ASP A 394 8.40 3.17 8.97
C ASP A 394 9.29 4.43 8.95
N ASP A 395 9.81 4.77 7.78
CA ASP A 395 10.70 5.91 7.55
C ASP A 395 9.96 7.21 7.17
N SER A 396 8.62 7.21 7.22
CA SER A 396 7.80 8.35 6.86
C SER A 396 6.66 8.60 7.87
N SER A 397 6.43 9.86 8.20
CA SER A 397 5.23 10.29 8.93
C SER A 397 4.02 10.54 8.00
N GLY A 398 4.26 10.56 6.68
CA GLY A 398 3.27 10.75 5.62
C GLY A 398 2.91 9.43 4.92
N SER A 399 1.69 9.37 4.41
CA SER A 399 1.17 8.23 3.64
C SER A 399 1.54 8.29 2.16
N ASP A 400 1.96 9.47 1.68
CA ASP A 400 2.05 9.83 0.27
C ASP A 400 0.74 9.54 -0.50
N ALA A 401 -0.39 9.87 0.14
CA ALA A 401 -1.71 9.69 -0.45
C ALA A 401 -1.85 10.45 -1.78
N GLY A 402 -2.16 9.71 -2.84
CA GLY A 402 -2.39 10.19 -4.20
C GLY A 402 -3.87 10.23 -4.58
N GLY A 403 -4.21 9.64 -5.72
CA GLY A 403 -5.60 9.54 -6.19
C GLY A 403 -6.52 8.80 -5.21
N MET A 404 -7.81 9.12 -5.28
CA MET A 404 -8.85 8.52 -4.42
C MET A 404 -10.11 8.18 -5.23
N THR A 405 -10.81 7.13 -4.81
CA THR A 405 -12.13 6.78 -5.33
C THR A 405 -12.99 6.11 -4.26
N PHE A 406 -14.31 6.09 -4.46
CA PHE A 406 -15.26 5.40 -3.59
C PHE A 406 -15.92 4.24 -4.31
N ASP A 407 -16.30 3.21 -3.56
CA ASP A 407 -17.29 2.24 -4.03
C ASP A 407 -18.71 2.61 -3.57
N THR A 408 -19.72 1.91 -4.13
CA THR A 408 -21.14 2.11 -3.82
C THR A 408 -21.52 1.74 -2.38
N GLU A 409 -20.63 1.05 -1.66
CA GLU A 409 -20.83 0.70 -0.24
C GLU A 409 -20.17 1.71 0.71
N GLY A 410 -19.54 2.76 0.16
CA GLY A 410 -18.94 3.85 0.93
C GLY A 410 -17.53 3.56 1.45
N TYR A 411 -16.83 2.56 0.90
CA TYR A 411 -15.40 2.40 1.17
C TYR A 411 -14.59 3.39 0.32
N LEU A 412 -13.61 4.03 0.95
CA LEU A 412 -12.66 4.93 0.30
C LEU A 412 -11.39 4.14 -0.07
N TYR A 413 -11.02 4.18 -1.34
CA TYR A 413 -9.77 3.61 -1.87
C TYR A 413 -8.78 4.75 -2.06
N VAL A 414 -7.58 4.60 -1.51
CA VAL A 414 -6.52 5.61 -1.56
C VAL A 414 -5.26 4.97 -2.10
N ALA A 415 -4.70 5.53 -3.18
CA ALA A 415 -3.36 5.17 -3.65
C ALA A 415 -2.32 5.75 -2.68
N THR A 416 -1.39 4.92 -2.21
CA THR A 416 -0.37 5.31 -1.21
C THR A 416 0.96 4.60 -1.48
N GLN A 417 2.00 4.97 -0.72
CA GLN A 417 3.29 4.26 -0.72
C GLN A 417 3.17 2.76 -0.39
N LEU A 418 2.17 2.35 0.38
CA LEU A 418 1.98 0.94 0.79
C LEU A 418 1.12 0.12 -0.19
N GLY A 419 0.65 0.72 -1.28
CA GLY A 419 -0.35 0.15 -2.18
C GLY A 419 -1.70 0.86 -2.06
N VAL A 420 -2.79 0.16 -2.41
CA VAL A 420 -4.15 0.72 -2.27
C VAL A 420 -4.66 0.44 -0.87
N GLN A 421 -4.76 1.49 -0.05
CA GLN A 421 -5.38 1.40 1.27
C GLN A 421 -6.88 1.62 1.13
N VAL A 422 -7.66 0.70 1.69
CA VAL A 422 -9.12 0.75 1.65
C VAL A 422 -9.65 1.03 3.04
N CYS A 423 -10.34 2.15 3.16
CA CYS A 423 -10.92 2.61 4.40
C CYS A 423 -12.43 2.40 4.43
N ASP A 424 -12.94 1.96 5.58
CA ASP A 424 -14.38 1.89 5.81
C ASP A 424 -14.98 3.27 6.17
N GLN A 425 -16.30 3.34 6.26
CA GLN A 425 -17.01 4.59 6.55
C GLN A 425 -16.66 5.20 7.91
N PRO A 426 -16.33 4.43 8.97
CA PRO A 426 -15.76 4.97 10.21
C PRO A 426 -14.31 5.48 10.13
N GLY A 427 -13.63 5.40 8.98
CA GLY A 427 -12.30 5.98 8.79
C GLY A 427 -11.13 5.03 9.05
N ARG A 428 -11.38 3.72 9.17
CA ARG A 428 -10.36 2.71 9.50
C ARG A 428 -9.84 2.04 8.23
N VAL A 429 -8.53 1.87 8.10
CA VAL A 429 -7.96 0.98 7.06
C VAL A 429 -8.31 -0.46 7.39
N VAL A 430 -9.10 -1.09 6.52
CA VAL A 430 -9.57 -2.48 6.65
C VAL A 430 -8.90 -3.44 5.67
N ALA A 431 -8.26 -2.90 4.62
CA ALA A 431 -7.49 -3.67 3.66
C ALA A 431 -6.36 -2.83 3.04
N ILE A 432 -5.26 -3.49 2.68
CA ILE A 432 -4.15 -2.93 1.90
C ILE A 432 -3.91 -3.90 0.73
N ILE A 433 -4.20 -3.48 -0.49
CA ILE A 433 -3.97 -4.27 -1.70
C ILE A 433 -2.54 -4.02 -2.16
N ASN A 434 -1.78 -5.10 -2.40
CA ASN A 434 -0.36 -4.96 -2.76
C ASN A 434 -0.24 -4.25 -4.12
N PRO A 435 0.74 -3.34 -4.29
CA PRO A 435 1.03 -2.75 -5.57
C PRO A 435 1.56 -3.80 -6.57
N PRO A 436 1.35 -3.62 -7.89
CA PRO A 436 1.78 -4.58 -8.91
C PRO A 436 3.28 -4.89 -8.87
N ARG A 437 4.12 -3.88 -8.65
CA ARG A 437 5.59 -4.00 -8.66
C ARG A 437 6.26 -3.95 -7.28
N GLY A 438 5.48 -3.83 -6.20
CA GLY A 438 6.06 -3.59 -4.86
C GLY A 438 6.40 -2.13 -4.55
N GLU A 439 6.15 -1.20 -5.49
CA GLU A 439 6.42 0.24 -5.36
C GLU A 439 5.16 1.06 -4.98
N GLY A 440 5.33 2.34 -4.63
CA GLY A 440 4.21 3.22 -4.26
C GLY A 440 3.29 3.56 -5.44
N LEU A 441 2.00 3.78 -5.17
CA LEU A 441 0.99 4.09 -6.19
C LEU A 441 0.62 5.57 -6.21
N ALA A 442 0.46 6.14 -7.41
CA ALA A 442 0.10 7.55 -7.58
C ALA A 442 -1.42 7.76 -7.70
N GLY A 443 -2.14 6.84 -8.33
CA GLY A 443 -3.55 7.01 -8.67
C GLY A 443 -4.34 5.71 -8.54
N VAL A 444 -5.64 5.85 -8.29
CA VAL A 444 -6.59 4.73 -8.22
C VAL A 444 -7.98 5.17 -8.70
N ILE A 445 -8.65 4.34 -9.51
CA ILE A 445 -10.03 4.55 -9.95
C ILE A 445 -10.76 3.23 -10.14
N LEU A 446 -12.05 3.19 -9.80
CA LEU A 446 -12.95 2.10 -10.14
C LEU A 446 -13.69 2.43 -11.44
N GLY A 447 -13.63 1.53 -12.41
CA GLY A 447 -14.34 1.67 -13.68
C GLY A 447 -14.34 0.40 -14.51
N GLY A 448 -14.26 0.53 -15.84
CA GLY A 448 -14.44 -0.60 -16.76
C GLY A 448 -15.86 -1.18 -16.71
N PRO A 449 -16.05 -2.39 -17.28
CA PRO A 449 -17.34 -3.07 -17.25
C PRO A 449 -17.93 -3.16 -15.83
N ASN A 450 -19.17 -2.72 -15.67
CA ASN A 450 -19.92 -2.67 -14.41
C ASN A 450 -19.27 -1.85 -13.28
N LEU A 451 -18.22 -1.07 -13.57
CA LEU A 451 -17.40 -0.36 -12.58
C LEU A 451 -16.72 -1.29 -11.56
N GLN A 452 -16.43 -2.53 -11.95
CA GLN A 452 -15.84 -3.56 -11.08
C GLN A 452 -14.37 -3.85 -11.39
N TRP A 453 -13.68 -2.88 -12.00
CA TRP A 453 -12.25 -2.94 -12.25
C TRP A 453 -11.54 -1.80 -11.54
N LEU A 454 -10.58 -2.16 -10.70
CA LEU A 454 -9.69 -1.23 -10.02
C LEU A 454 -8.49 -0.97 -10.93
N TYR A 455 -8.33 0.26 -11.40
CA TYR A 455 -7.17 0.70 -12.15
C TYR A 455 -6.22 1.45 -11.22
N VAL A 456 -4.91 1.23 -11.38
CA VAL A 456 -3.87 1.92 -10.61
C VAL A 456 -2.75 2.37 -11.51
N THR A 457 -2.15 3.51 -11.15
CA THR A 457 -0.93 3.99 -11.78
C THR A 457 0.27 3.75 -10.86
N ASP A 458 1.27 3.07 -11.41
CA ASP A 458 2.48 2.61 -10.74
C ASP A 458 3.68 3.09 -11.57
N GLY A 459 4.23 4.25 -11.19
CA GLY A 459 5.24 4.97 -11.95
C GLY A 459 4.78 5.37 -13.35
N ASP A 460 5.44 4.82 -14.36
CA ASP A 460 5.19 5.05 -15.79
C ASP A 460 4.19 4.05 -16.40
N LYS A 461 3.54 3.22 -15.57
CA LYS A 461 2.68 2.10 -16.00
C LYS A 461 1.27 2.17 -15.41
N MET A 462 0.33 1.55 -16.12
CA MET A 462 -1.05 1.37 -15.71
C MET A 462 -1.37 -0.13 -15.60
N TYR A 463 -2.02 -0.49 -14.50
CA TYR A 463 -2.52 -1.84 -14.25
C TYR A 463 -4.01 -1.81 -13.92
N ARG A 464 -4.68 -2.94 -14.09
CA ARG A 464 -6.06 -3.13 -13.64
C ARG A 464 -6.25 -4.46 -12.93
N ARG A 465 -7.24 -4.54 -12.06
CA ARG A 465 -7.61 -5.79 -11.38
C ARG A 465 -9.10 -5.84 -11.14
N GLN A 466 -9.71 -6.99 -11.38
CA GLN A 466 -11.12 -7.17 -11.10
C GLN A 466 -11.38 -7.23 -9.59
N VAL A 467 -12.44 -6.55 -9.15
CA VAL A 467 -12.87 -6.51 -7.75
C VAL A 467 -14.34 -6.91 -7.61
N LYS A 468 -14.75 -7.27 -6.39
CA LYS A 468 -16.14 -7.62 -6.02
C LYS A 468 -17.02 -6.38 -5.80
N ARG A 469 -16.39 -5.23 -5.62
CA ARG A 469 -17.05 -3.95 -5.32
C ARG A 469 -17.33 -3.17 -6.60
N GLN A 470 -18.39 -2.37 -6.58
CA GLN A 470 -18.77 -1.52 -7.69
C GLN A 470 -18.37 -0.07 -7.39
N GLY A 471 -17.70 0.60 -8.32
CA GLY A 471 -17.32 2.01 -8.21
C GLY A 471 -18.52 2.95 -8.09
N ALA A 472 -18.39 3.99 -7.26
CA ALA A 472 -19.34 5.09 -7.18
C ALA A 472 -19.03 6.15 -8.26
N VAL A 473 -20.08 6.81 -8.76
CA VAL A 473 -19.98 7.82 -9.82
C VAL A 473 -20.77 9.07 -9.47
N VAL A 474 -20.29 10.22 -9.95
CA VAL A 474 -20.84 11.55 -9.59
C VAL A 474 -22.30 11.72 -10.04
N TRP A 475 -22.71 11.14 -11.16
CA TRP A 475 -24.06 11.30 -11.71
C TRP A 475 -25.12 10.37 -11.08
N ASN A 476 -24.72 9.48 -10.18
CA ASN A 476 -25.65 8.59 -9.49
C ASN A 476 -25.26 8.50 -7.99
N PRO A 477 -25.58 9.52 -7.18
CA PRO A 477 -25.28 9.49 -5.75
C PRO A 477 -25.99 8.32 -5.07
N VAL A 478 -25.25 7.51 -4.30
CA VAL A 478 -25.78 6.34 -3.60
C VAL A 478 -25.55 6.48 -2.11
N LYS A 479 -26.62 6.43 -1.31
CA LYS A 479 -26.52 6.33 0.15
C LYS A 479 -25.88 4.99 0.53
N PRO A 480 -24.70 4.98 1.17
CA PRO A 480 -24.07 3.72 1.54
C PRO A 480 -24.85 3.03 2.66
N PRO A 481 -24.73 1.70 2.80
CA PRO A 481 -25.34 0.97 3.91
C PRO A 481 -24.76 1.46 5.25
N ARG A 482 -25.52 1.32 6.34
CA ARG A 482 -25.02 1.65 7.67
C ARG A 482 -23.75 0.83 7.97
N PRO A 483 -22.67 1.44 8.49
CA PRO A 483 -21.43 0.73 8.73
C PRO A 483 -21.61 -0.35 9.80
N ARG A 484 -20.87 -1.44 9.62
CA ARG A 484 -20.79 -2.57 10.56
C ARG A 484 -19.42 -2.57 11.24
N LEU A 485 -19.34 -3.17 12.44
CA LEU A 485 -18.10 -3.22 13.21
C LEU A 485 -17.09 -4.20 12.63
#